data_AF-A0A819ZX53-F1
#
_entry.id   AF-A0A819ZX53-F1
#
_cell.length_a   1.000
_cell.length_b   1.000
_cell.length_c   1.000
_cell.angle_alpha   90.00
_cell.angle_beta   90.00
_cell.angle_gamma   90.00
#
_symmetry.space_group_name_H-M   'P 1'
#
loop_
_entity.id
_entity.type
_entity.pdbx_description
1 polymer ?
#
loop_
_entity_poly.entity_id
_entity_poly.type
_entity_poly.pdbx_seq_one_letter_code
_entity_poly.pdbx_strand_id
1 'polypeptide(L)'
;MPNASELGGERVTTYFTYLQANCSMGETEFIEIPFNRSLHERFCDILICDENVTEHGLRFRPIAGNTVFWYNMDEYGQVDYWTVHAGRPPGENGTKIGLNVWTRLEKFPV
;
A
#
# COMPACT_ATOMS: atom_id res chain seq x y z
N MET A 1 8.37 12.18 22.94
CA MET A 1 8.26 11.11 21.93
C MET A 1 9.50 10.25 22.08
N PRO A 2 9.40 8.92 22.24
CA PRO A 2 10.58 8.05 22.21
C PRO A 2 11.31 8.18 20.87
N ASN A 3 12.62 7.99 20.88
CA ASN A 3 13.42 8.04 19.64
C ASN A 3 13.04 6.85 18.75
N ALA A 4 13.03 7.02 17.42
CA ALA A 4 12.72 5.93 16.49
C ALA A 4 13.61 4.71 16.72
N SER A 5 14.90 4.92 17.07
CA SER A 5 15.83 3.85 17.42
C SER A 5 15.37 3.02 18.63
N GLU A 6 14.73 3.65 19.62
CA GLU A 6 14.20 2.96 20.81
C GLU A 6 12.98 2.09 20.48
N LEU A 7 12.39 2.23 19.30
CA LEU A 7 11.25 1.44 18.81
C LEU A 7 11.60 0.56 17.61
N GLY A 8 12.87 0.13 17.52
CA GLY A 8 13.37 -0.73 16.46
C GLY A 8 13.74 0.00 15.17
N GLY A 9 13.84 1.34 15.19
CA GLY A 9 14.18 2.16 14.03
C GLY A 9 13.03 2.30 13.02
N GLU A 10 13.37 2.76 11.81
CA GLU A 10 12.41 2.97 10.73
C GLU A 10 11.76 1.66 10.25
N ARG A 11 10.55 1.77 9.71
CA ARG A 11 9.84 0.65 9.10
C ARG A 11 10.39 0.39 7.70
N VAL A 12 11.08 -0.72 7.49
CA VAL A 12 11.75 -1.00 6.22
C VAL A 12 10.76 -1.43 5.16
N THR A 13 9.85 -2.34 5.50
CA THR A 13 8.84 -2.85 4.57
C THR A 13 7.45 -2.81 5.19
N THR A 14 6.46 -2.82 4.32
CA THR A 14 5.07 -3.00 4.71
C THR A 14 4.45 -4.14 3.91
N TYR A 15 3.72 -5.00 4.61
CA TYR A 15 2.80 -5.96 4.02
C TYR A 15 1.40 -5.54 4.42
N PHE A 16 0.58 -5.15 3.44
CA PHE A 16 -0.82 -4.83 3.67
C PHE A 16 -1.71 -5.93 3.06
N THR A 17 -2.24 -6.79 3.92
CA THR A 17 -3.10 -7.91 3.52
C THR A 17 -4.56 -7.52 3.67
N TYR A 18 -5.35 -7.72 2.61
CA TYR A 18 -6.80 -7.60 2.69
C TYR A 18 -7.39 -8.85 3.34
N LEU A 19 -7.88 -8.76 4.57
CA LEU A 19 -8.53 -9.88 5.25
C LEU A 19 -9.99 -10.05 4.79
N GLN A 20 -10.67 -8.93 4.56
CA GLN A 20 -12.03 -8.88 4.04
C GLN A 20 -12.19 -7.65 3.15
N ALA A 21 -12.91 -7.82 2.04
CA ALA A 21 -13.22 -6.74 1.11
C ALA A 21 -14.53 -7.05 0.38
N ASN A 22 -15.67 -6.83 1.04
CA ASN A 22 -17.00 -6.94 0.43
C ASN A 22 -17.50 -5.57 -0.06
N CYS A 23 -16.58 -4.71 -0.47
CA CYS A 23 -16.82 -3.36 -0.96
C CYS A 23 -16.51 -3.27 -2.46
N SER A 24 -17.18 -2.36 -3.17
CA SER A 24 -16.91 -2.07 -4.59
C SER A 24 -15.79 -1.05 -4.81
N MET A 25 -15.41 -0.33 -3.75
CA MET A 25 -14.29 0.62 -3.70
C MET A 25 -13.28 0.17 -2.64
N GLY A 26 -12.43 1.07 -2.15
CA GLY A 26 -11.53 0.81 -1.04
C GLY A 26 -10.17 0.36 -1.51
N GLU A 27 -9.70 0.91 -2.61
CA GLU A 27 -8.38 0.66 -3.16
C GLU A 27 -7.29 1.06 -2.16
N THR A 28 -6.11 0.47 -2.35
CA THR A 28 -4.88 1.03 -1.78
C THR A 28 -4.19 1.80 -2.90
N GLU A 29 -4.07 3.11 -2.73
CA GLU A 29 -3.56 4.05 -3.72
C GLU A 29 -2.15 4.46 -3.37
N PHE A 30 -1.22 4.34 -4.31
CA PHE A 30 0.12 4.92 -4.27
C PHE A 30 0.09 6.21 -5.10
N ILE A 31 0.11 7.34 -4.40
CA ILE A 31 -0.22 8.65 -4.96
C ILE A 31 0.85 9.10 -5.96
N GLU A 32 2.11 8.85 -5.63
CA GLU A 32 3.25 9.32 -6.42
C GLU A 32 3.63 8.36 -7.54
N ILE A 33 3.16 7.10 -7.51
CA ILE A 33 3.48 6.11 -8.57
C ILE A 33 2.49 6.26 -9.72
N PRO A 34 2.90 6.77 -10.90
CA PRO A 34 1.99 6.93 -12.01
C PRO A 34 1.58 5.57 -12.59
N PHE A 35 0.34 5.47 -13.03
CA PHE A 35 -0.09 4.34 -13.82
C PHE A 35 0.57 4.40 -15.21
N ASN A 36 1.38 3.41 -15.55
CA ASN A 36 1.93 3.21 -16.88
C ASN A 36 1.21 2.04 -17.58
N ARG A 37 0.39 2.33 -18.59
CA ARG A 37 -0.39 1.32 -19.32
C ARG A 37 0.47 0.16 -19.84
N SER A 38 1.59 0.45 -20.49
CA SER A 38 2.49 -0.57 -21.05
C SER A 38 3.07 -1.52 -20.00
N LEU A 39 3.20 -1.07 -18.75
CA LEU A 39 3.73 -1.89 -17.64
C LEU A 39 2.64 -2.59 -16.83
N HIS A 40 1.48 -1.94 -16.69
CA HIS A 40 0.45 -2.31 -15.70
C HIS A 40 -0.78 -2.96 -16.30
N GLU A 41 -1.03 -2.85 -17.60
CA GLU A 41 -2.25 -3.39 -18.24
C GLU A 41 -2.41 -4.91 -18.05
N ARG A 42 -1.29 -5.63 -17.97
CA ARG A 42 -1.28 -7.07 -17.68
C ARG A 42 -1.75 -7.45 -16.28
N PHE A 43 -1.89 -6.48 -15.37
CA PHE A 43 -2.31 -6.67 -13.97
C PHE A 43 -3.67 -6.04 -13.70
N CYS A 44 -4.48 -5.77 -14.73
CA CYS A 44 -5.79 -5.13 -14.55
C CYS A 44 -6.83 -6.00 -13.84
N ASP A 45 -6.51 -7.25 -13.50
CA ASP A 45 -7.26 -8.08 -12.56
C ASP A 45 -7.08 -7.61 -11.10
N ILE A 46 -5.87 -7.16 -10.75
CA ILE A 46 -5.53 -6.68 -9.40
C ILE A 46 -5.36 -5.14 -9.28
N LEU A 47 -5.18 -4.44 -10.40
CA LEU A 47 -5.03 -2.97 -10.46
C LEU A 47 -6.23 -2.27 -11.11
N ILE A 48 -6.58 -1.08 -10.63
CA ILE A 48 -7.52 -0.19 -11.34
C ILE A 48 -6.83 0.39 -12.57
N CYS A 49 -7.36 0.05 -13.75
CA CYS A 49 -6.84 0.48 -15.06
C CYS A 49 -7.79 1.42 -15.82
N ASP A 50 -8.84 1.93 -15.17
CA ASP A 50 -9.77 2.88 -15.80
C ASP A 50 -9.06 4.22 -16.00
N GLU A 51 -8.94 4.66 -17.25
CA GLU A 51 -8.20 5.86 -17.63
C GLU A 51 -8.72 7.12 -16.92
N ASN A 52 -10.02 7.18 -16.63
CA ASN A 52 -10.62 8.32 -15.91
C ASN A 52 -10.22 8.38 -14.42
N VAL A 53 -9.59 7.31 -13.92
CA VAL A 53 -9.32 7.07 -12.51
C VAL A 53 -7.82 7.07 -12.22
N THR A 54 -7.00 6.77 -13.24
CA THR A 54 -5.55 6.55 -13.15
C THR A 54 -4.69 7.83 -13.16
N GLU A 55 -5.26 9.02 -13.40
CA GLU A 55 -4.51 10.29 -13.37
C GLU A 55 -3.93 10.65 -11.99
N HIS A 56 -4.33 9.93 -10.92
CA HIS A 56 -3.98 10.26 -9.53
C HIS A 56 -3.13 9.20 -8.81
N GLY A 57 -2.52 8.27 -9.55
CA GLY A 57 -1.60 7.27 -9.00
C GLY A 57 -2.05 5.81 -9.18
N LEU A 58 -1.19 4.88 -8.77
CA LEU A 58 -1.37 3.44 -8.93
C LEU A 58 -2.29 2.88 -7.84
N ARG A 59 -3.35 2.15 -8.23
CA ARG A 59 -4.36 1.65 -7.29
C ARG A 59 -4.51 0.14 -7.35
N PHE A 60 -4.42 -0.50 -6.19
CA PHE A 60 -4.65 -1.93 -6.00
C PHE A 60 -6.08 -2.18 -5.54
N ARG A 61 -6.76 -3.14 -6.18
CA ARG A 61 -8.08 -3.61 -5.74
C ARG A 61 -7.97 -4.30 -4.38
N PRO A 62 -8.96 -4.08 -3.48
CA PRO A 62 -9.03 -4.82 -2.24
C PRO A 62 -9.60 -6.21 -2.52
N ILE A 63 -8.73 -7.20 -2.70
CA ILE A 63 -9.12 -8.59 -2.94
C ILE A 63 -8.76 -9.40 -1.70
N ALA A 64 -9.76 -9.96 -1.01
CA ALA A 64 -9.54 -10.72 0.21
C ALA A 64 -8.54 -11.89 -0.02
N GLY A 65 -7.56 -12.02 0.87
CA GLY A 65 -6.46 -12.97 0.76
C GLY A 65 -5.21 -12.42 0.07
N ASN A 66 -5.31 -11.35 -0.72
CA ASN A 66 -4.16 -10.75 -1.38
C ASN A 66 -3.39 -9.82 -0.43
N THR A 67 -2.10 -9.66 -0.70
CA THR A 67 -1.19 -8.76 0.03
C THR A 67 -0.49 -7.82 -0.94
N VAL A 68 -0.53 -6.52 -0.64
CA VAL A 68 0.33 -5.52 -1.30
C VAL A 68 1.59 -5.38 -0.46
N PHE A 69 2.75 -5.47 -1.12
CA PHE A 69 4.07 -5.40 -0.48
C PHE A 69 4.89 -4.28 -1.10
N TRP A 70 5.59 -3.52 -0.26
CA TRP A 70 6.54 -2.49 -0.69
C TRP A 70 7.62 -2.23 0.37
N TYR A 71 8.71 -1.61 -0.07
CA TYR A 71 9.73 -1.02 0.78
C TYR A 71 9.35 0.44 1.07
N ASN A 72 9.45 0.88 2.32
CA ASN A 72 9.25 2.31 2.64
C ASN A 72 10.57 3.12 2.50
N MET A 73 11.67 2.44 2.18
CA MET A 73 13.02 3.02 2.10
C MET A 73 13.62 2.77 0.72
N ASP A 74 14.42 3.71 0.22
CA ASP A 74 15.15 3.60 -1.04
C ASP A 74 16.46 2.80 -0.91
N GLU A 75 17.18 2.64 -2.01
CA GLU A 75 18.46 1.92 -2.06
C GLU A 75 19.59 2.58 -1.24
N TYR A 76 19.42 3.85 -0.84
CA TYR A 76 20.36 4.61 -0.03
C TYR A 76 19.96 4.64 1.46
N GLY A 77 18.85 3.98 1.83
CA GLY A 77 18.35 3.93 3.20
C GLY A 77 17.61 5.20 3.63
N GLN A 78 17.11 6.00 2.70
CA GLN A 78 16.24 7.14 2.96
C GLN A 78 14.77 6.75 2.76
N VAL A 79 13.84 7.55 3.29
CA VAL A 79 12.40 7.31 3.05
C VAL A 79 12.11 7.43 1.56
N ASP A 80 11.46 6.40 0.99
CA ASP A 80 11.05 6.41 -0.41
C ASP A 80 9.70 7.12 -0.56
N TYR A 81 9.75 8.38 -0.98
CA TYR A 81 8.56 9.21 -1.22
C TYR A 81 7.65 8.68 -2.34
N TRP A 82 8.13 7.82 -3.26
CA TRP A 82 7.24 7.18 -4.22
C TRP A 82 6.22 6.28 -3.54
N THR A 83 6.51 5.80 -2.32
CA THR A 83 5.64 4.88 -1.59
C THR A 83 4.59 5.57 -0.72
N VAL A 84 4.39 6.89 -0.87
CA VAL A 84 3.27 7.60 -0.27
C VAL A 84 1.96 6.97 -0.73
N HIS A 85 1.17 6.50 0.24
CA HIS A 85 -0.02 5.71 -0.03
C HIS A 85 -1.18 6.06 0.90
N ALA A 86 -2.40 5.74 0.44
CA ALA A 86 -3.63 5.91 1.19
C ALA A 86 -4.60 4.77 0.95
N GLY A 87 -5.40 4.47 1.97
CA GLY A 87 -6.60 3.64 1.80
C GLY A 87 -7.76 4.52 1.33
N ARG A 88 -8.31 4.23 0.15
CA ARG A 88 -9.53 4.86 -0.31
C ARG A 88 -10.72 4.43 0.56
N PRO A 89 -11.76 5.27 0.68
CA PRO A 89 -13.00 4.87 1.35
C PRO A 89 -13.61 3.62 0.67
N PRO A 90 -14.13 2.65 1.44
CA PRO A 90 -14.75 1.45 0.89
C PRO A 90 -16.11 1.70 0.20
N GLY A 91 -16.61 2.94 0.20
CA GLY A 91 -17.95 3.29 -0.26
C GLY A 91 -18.99 3.16 0.85
N GLU A 92 -20.26 3.45 0.52
CA GLU A 92 -21.36 3.51 1.50
C GLU A 92 -21.81 2.13 1.98
N ASN A 93 -21.68 1.10 1.14
CA ASN A 93 -22.14 -0.26 1.41
C ASN A 93 -20.98 -1.25 1.22
N GLY A 94 -20.30 -1.59 2.31
CA GLY A 94 -19.23 -2.58 2.30
C GLY A 94 -18.28 -2.44 3.48
N THR A 95 -17.38 -3.40 3.62
CA THR A 95 -16.37 -3.43 4.68
C THR A 95 -15.04 -3.89 4.11
N LYS A 96 -14.00 -3.10 4.41
CA LYS A 96 -12.60 -3.41 4.14
C LYS A 96 -11.90 -3.62 5.48
N ILE A 97 -11.37 -4.82 5.70
CA ILE A 97 -10.51 -5.13 6.86
C ILE A 97 -9.12 -5.43 6.33
N GLY A 98 -8.13 -4.68 6.82
CA GLY A 98 -6.73 -4.82 6.44
C GLY A 98 -5.83 -5.17 7.63
N LEU A 99 -4.80 -5.96 7.38
CA LEU A 99 -3.72 -6.26 8.30
C LEU A 99 -2.44 -5.60 7.79
N ASN A 100 -1.82 -4.76 8.61
CA ASN A 100 -0.47 -4.25 8.35
C ASN A 100 0.55 -5.04 9.16
N VAL A 101 1.58 -5.53 8.49
CA VAL A 101 2.79 -6.06 9.11
C VAL A 101 3.96 -5.20 8.66
N TRP A 102 4.69 -4.64 9.62
CA TRP A 102 5.88 -3.84 9.36
C TRP A 102 7.13 -4.58 9.82
N THR A 103 8.14 -4.61 8.96
CA THR A 103 9.51 -4.96 9.36
C THR A 103 10.25 -3.68 9.75
N ARG A 104 11.27 -3.79 10.59
CA ARG A 104 12.05 -2.64 11.05
C ARG A 104 13.56 -2.90 10.91
N LEU A 105 14.33 -1.81 10.89
CA LEU A 105 15.80 -1.85 10.77
C LEU A 105 16.45 -2.58 11.95
N GLU A 106 15.91 -2.37 13.15
CA GLU A 106 16.41 -2.95 14.38
C GLU A 106 15.34 -3.80 15.07
N LYS A 107 15.78 -4.60 16.05
CA LYS A 107 14.88 -5.42 16.84
C LYS A 107 13.92 -4.52 17.63
N PHE A 108 12.62 -4.75 17.48
CA PHE A 108 11.61 -4.07 18.29
C PHE A 108 11.80 -4.46 19.77
N PRO A 109 11.83 -3.50 20.71
CA PRO A 109 11.96 -3.81 22.13
C PRO A 109 10.75 -4.65 22.60
N VAL A 110 11.02 -5.65 23.43
CA VAL A 110 10.02 -6.51 24.08
C VAL A 110 9.99 -6.27 25.57
#